data_AF-A0A938GBG6-F1
#
_entry.id   AF-A0A938GBG6-F1
#
_cell.length_a   1.000
_cell.length_b   1.000
_cell.length_c   1.000
_cell.angle_alpha   90.00
_cell.angle_beta   90.00
_cell.angle_gamma   90.00
#
_symmetry.space_group_name_H-M   'P 1'
#
loop_
_entity.id
_entity.type
_entity.pdbx_description
1 polymer ?
#
loop_
_entity_poly.entity_id
_entity_poly.type
_entity_poly.pdbx_seq_one_letter_code
_entity_poly.pdbx_strand_id
1 'polypeptide(L)'
;MKSEGEPLSGAWHHLAFVQQDDGTRALYIDGTKDALEIPAKEAGAWRINTTTVGGILRANPTHWVTGLIDDVALWNRALSADEVKAVVTTGTPVPSSKPQPLAIRTFKSSLPAAAVGDKMTLTWDVTKNAQVEIDQGVGDVTAKTVSDLGSTDVTLTASRTFKLTLKRGVETASQTVSVAAIDGVSAGWTLIDNFDRYTVGGLNGQGGWADLDGNDFVVVDISGNKLVAPRGGNATASLRLGPLTLKEGEQRTLFFRVYTSGDESEPVKGTVGITDRSVRFGSDVGAMGDNIGPGAVISNELGTGVQVGGANGNGATVDFGPEPVVATKAAYNIWVDFKNGPFPADQSSTGDTYSIYVQKDGTTQRTKVVSDYISARNPIGQADVGFTTKDLDKIILGGLGGHSTSTNLFFDDIYLSKTGYNTTVPRAFGFTVPVAETVKPPTLAIKRVGAELEITWSAGTLESSTALASGWTAVANAVSPLKSVSENSAGSCFRAKGRMARRDEGEYPPWIFD
;
A
#
# COMPACT_ATOMS: atom_id res chain seq x y z
N MET A 1 -30.96 -41.79 42.24
CA MET A 1 -30.58 -42.69 41.12
C MET A 1 -29.06 -42.69 41.02
N LYS A 2 -28.43 -43.81 40.68
CA LYS A 2 -26.96 -43.95 40.56
C LYS A 2 -26.66 -44.68 39.24
N SER A 3 -25.59 -44.27 38.55
CA SER A 3 -24.99 -45.00 37.43
C SER A 3 -24.63 -46.44 37.84
N GLU A 4 -24.76 -47.39 36.92
CA GLU A 4 -24.29 -48.76 37.14
C GLU A 4 -22.79 -48.91 36.84
N GLY A 5 -22.26 -48.15 35.88
CA GLY A 5 -20.81 -48.02 35.67
C GLY A 5 -20.11 -47.22 36.77
N GLU A 6 -18.77 -47.28 36.77
CA GLU A 6 -17.91 -46.57 37.72
C GLU A 6 -17.11 -45.45 37.01
N PRO A 7 -17.74 -44.34 36.60
CA PRO A 7 -17.09 -43.26 35.83
C PRO A 7 -16.01 -42.49 36.62
N LEU A 8 -15.88 -42.76 37.93
CA LEU A 8 -14.93 -42.12 38.86
C LEU A 8 -14.05 -43.19 39.55
N SER A 9 -13.62 -44.21 38.80
CA SER A 9 -12.78 -45.32 39.26
C SER A 9 -11.33 -44.94 39.61
N GLY A 10 -10.86 -43.77 39.13
CA GLY A 10 -9.45 -43.36 39.14
C GLY A 10 -8.71 -43.61 37.83
N ALA A 11 -9.35 -44.26 36.84
CA ALA A 11 -8.89 -44.31 35.45
C ALA A 11 -9.51 -43.19 34.59
N TRP A 12 -8.94 -42.95 33.41
CA TRP A 12 -9.58 -42.12 32.38
C TRP A 12 -10.80 -42.85 31.80
N HIS A 13 -11.94 -42.15 31.78
CA HIS A 13 -13.18 -42.61 31.16
C HIS A 13 -13.74 -41.50 30.27
N HIS A 14 -14.29 -41.87 29.11
CA HIS A 14 -15.03 -40.93 28.26
C HIS A 14 -16.50 -40.89 28.68
N LEU A 15 -16.98 -39.71 29.09
CA LEU A 15 -18.36 -39.50 29.53
C LEU A 15 -19.13 -38.66 28.51
N ALA A 16 -20.29 -39.14 28.06
CA ALA A 16 -21.21 -38.34 27.25
C ALA A 16 -22.63 -38.36 27.82
N PHE A 17 -23.19 -37.15 28.02
CA PHE A 17 -24.60 -36.96 28.31
C PHE A 17 -25.32 -36.52 27.03
N VAL A 18 -26.29 -37.32 26.58
CA VAL A 18 -27.07 -37.04 25.38
C VAL A 18 -28.51 -36.75 25.77
N GLN A 19 -29.07 -35.67 25.23
CA GLN A 19 -30.50 -35.37 25.27
C GLN A 19 -31.01 -35.26 23.83
N GLN A 20 -32.00 -36.09 23.48
CA GLN A 20 -32.66 -36.10 22.17
C GLN A 20 -33.67 -34.96 22.03
N ASP A 21 -34.13 -34.72 20.80
CA ASP A 21 -35.12 -33.68 20.48
C ASP A 21 -36.50 -33.93 21.15
N ASP A 22 -36.86 -35.20 21.36
CA ASP A 22 -38.05 -35.61 22.13
C ASP A 22 -37.89 -35.43 23.66
N GLY A 23 -36.71 -34.98 24.10
CA GLY A 23 -36.34 -34.78 25.50
C GLY A 23 -35.80 -36.02 26.21
N THR A 24 -35.78 -37.20 25.59
CA THR A 24 -35.18 -38.41 26.21
C THR A 24 -33.69 -38.21 26.48
N ARG A 25 -33.18 -38.83 27.55
CA ARG A 25 -31.83 -38.61 28.06
C ARG A 25 -31.10 -39.93 28.30
N ALA A 26 -29.79 -39.92 28.08
CA ALA A 26 -28.91 -41.06 28.33
C ALA A 26 -27.52 -40.59 28.78
N LEU A 27 -26.91 -41.36 29.68
CA LEU A 27 -25.49 -41.31 30.01
C LEU A 27 -24.78 -42.41 29.23
N TYR A 28 -23.59 -42.12 28.72
CA TYR A 28 -22.68 -43.09 28.13
C TYR A 28 -21.34 -43.02 28.85
N ILE A 29 -20.74 -44.18 29.11
CA ILE A 29 -19.41 -44.37 29.68
C ILE A 29 -18.62 -45.23 28.69
N ASP A 30 -17.47 -44.74 28.24
CA ASP A 30 -16.59 -45.39 27.26
C ASP A 30 -17.33 -45.86 25.99
N GLY A 31 -18.30 -45.06 25.55
CA GLY A 31 -19.12 -45.32 24.36
C GLY A 31 -20.29 -46.28 24.57
N THR A 32 -20.41 -46.87 25.76
CA THR A 32 -21.51 -47.78 26.12
C THR A 32 -22.58 -47.02 26.91
N LYS A 33 -23.86 -47.21 26.56
CA LYS A 33 -24.97 -46.59 27.28
C LYS A 33 -25.08 -47.18 28.69
N ASP A 34 -25.07 -46.33 29.72
CA ASP A 34 -25.31 -46.74 31.10
C ASP A 34 -26.80 -47.08 31.31
N ALA A 35 -27.09 -48.03 32.19
CA ALA A 35 -28.46 -48.47 32.50
C ALA A 35 -29.26 -47.45 33.33
N LEU A 36 -28.62 -46.40 33.86
CA LEU A 36 -29.25 -45.30 34.56
C LEU A 36 -30.42 -44.71 33.77
N GLU A 37 -31.63 -44.94 34.26
CA GLU A 37 -32.83 -44.26 33.79
C GLU A 37 -32.76 -42.78 34.20
N ILE A 38 -32.72 -41.90 33.19
CA ILE A 38 -32.76 -40.45 33.38
C ILE A 38 -34.11 -39.95 32.88
N PRO A 39 -34.95 -39.33 33.74
CA PRO A 39 -36.22 -38.76 33.32
C PRO A 39 -36.04 -37.79 32.15
N ALA A 40 -36.90 -37.95 31.13
CA ALA A 40 -36.93 -37.06 29.97
C ALA A 40 -37.06 -35.59 30.42
N LYS A 41 -36.54 -34.68 29.60
CA LYS A 41 -36.64 -33.24 29.82
C LYS A 41 -38.12 -32.82 29.88
N GLU A 42 -38.53 -32.28 31.02
CA GLU A 42 -39.86 -31.69 31.18
C GLU A 42 -40.11 -30.56 30.16
N ALA A 43 -41.33 -30.50 29.63
CA ALA A 43 -41.76 -29.49 28.68
C ALA A 43 -41.65 -28.08 29.29
N GLY A 44 -41.16 -27.11 28.49
CA GLY A 44 -41.02 -25.71 28.89
C GLY A 44 -39.69 -25.09 28.49
N ALA A 45 -39.56 -23.79 28.77
CA ALA A 45 -38.38 -22.99 28.47
C ALA A 45 -37.33 -23.11 29.59
N TRP A 46 -36.32 -23.96 29.38
CA TRP A 46 -35.18 -24.08 30.29
C TRP A 46 -34.14 -22.99 29.98
N ARG A 47 -33.94 -22.03 30.89
CA ARG A 47 -32.89 -21.01 30.76
C ARG A 47 -31.53 -21.62 31.14
N ILE A 48 -30.79 -22.13 30.15
CA ILE A 48 -29.42 -22.59 30.33
C ILE A 48 -28.48 -21.38 30.27
N ASN A 49 -28.33 -20.67 31.39
CA ASN A 49 -27.54 -19.43 31.50
C ASN A 49 -26.24 -19.58 32.30
N THR A 50 -25.94 -20.77 32.81
CA THR A 50 -24.72 -21.06 33.57
C THR A 50 -24.23 -22.47 33.22
N THR A 51 -23.01 -22.56 32.69
CA THR A 51 -22.34 -23.84 32.40
C THR A 51 -21.18 -24.00 33.38
N THR A 52 -21.06 -25.19 33.98
CA THR A 52 -20.02 -25.50 34.97
C THR A 52 -19.44 -26.88 34.70
N VAL A 53 -18.12 -27.00 34.74
CA VAL A 53 -17.36 -28.25 34.55
C VAL A 53 -16.45 -28.43 35.77
N GLY A 54 -16.35 -29.66 36.30
CA GLY A 54 -15.51 -29.98 37.46
C GLY A 54 -16.00 -29.48 38.83
N GLY A 55 -16.99 -28.59 38.90
CA GLY A 55 -17.63 -28.20 40.17
C GLY A 55 -18.66 -27.07 40.01
N ILE A 56 -19.56 -26.91 40.98
CA ILE A 56 -20.64 -25.91 40.94
C ILE A 56 -20.38 -24.82 41.98
N LEU A 57 -20.08 -23.60 41.51
CA LEU A 57 -20.06 -22.40 42.34
C LEU A 57 -21.43 -21.70 42.30
N ARG A 58 -22.11 -21.62 43.45
CA ARG A 58 -23.29 -20.75 43.66
C ARG A 58 -22.94 -19.74 44.76
N ALA A 59 -23.80 -19.55 45.77
CA ALA A 59 -23.46 -18.73 46.94
C ALA A 59 -22.27 -19.31 47.75
N ASN A 60 -22.10 -20.63 47.71
CA ASN A 60 -20.90 -21.33 48.18
C ASN A 60 -20.46 -22.35 47.10
N PRO A 61 -19.18 -22.75 47.08
CA PRO A 61 -18.71 -23.86 46.25
C PRO A 61 -19.31 -25.21 46.70
N THR A 62 -19.77 -26.03 45.77
CA THR A 62 -20.36 -27.36 46.04
C THR A 62 -20.13 -28.34 44.89
N HIS A 63 -20.30 -29.65 45.14
CA HIS A 63 -20.34 -30.69 44.10
C HIS A 63 -19.11 -30.71 43.18
N TRP A 64 -17.92 -30.65 43.76
CA TRP A 64 -16.64 -30.77 43.06
C TRP A 64 -16.40 -32.18 42.52
N VAL A 65 -15.67 -32.27 41.40
CA VAL A 65 -15.02 -33.49 40.92
C VAL A 65 -13.54 -33.39 41.29
N THR A 66 -13.02 -34.38 42.02
CA THR A 66 -11.58 -34.51 42.27
C THR A 66 -10.99 -35.43 41.19
N GLY A 67 -10.40 -34.85 40.15
CA GLY A 67 -9.84 -35.59 39.02
C GLY A 67 -9.27 -34.69 37.93
N LEU A 68 -8.83 -35.29 36.84
CA LEU A 68 -8.45 -34.61 35.60
C LEU A 68 -9.64 -34.60 34.63
N ILE A 69 -9.72 -33.59 33.77
CA ILE A 69 -10.73 -33.45 32.72
C ILE A 69 -10.02 -32.92 31.47
N ASP A 70 -10.31 -33.49 30.31
CA ASP A 70 -9.76 -33.11 29.01
C ASP A 70 -10.82 -33.24 27.90
N ASP A 71 -10.54 -32.71 26.70
CA ASP A 71 -11.34 -32.84 25.46
C ASP A 71 -12.84 -32.48 25.56
N VAL A 72 -13.18 -31.56 26.46
CA VAL A 72 -14.57 -31.14 26.73
C VAL A 72 -15.21 -30.46 25.52
N ALA A 73 -16.29 -31.07 25.00
CA ALA A 73 -17.07 -30.54 23.88
C ALA A 73 -18.58 -30.52 24.14
N LEU A 74 -19.27 -29.70 23.36
CA LEU A 74 -20.73 -29.56 23.36
C LEU A 74 -21.23 -29.51 21.91
N TRP A 75 -22.22 -30.35 21.61
CA TRP A 75 -22.88 -30.39 20.30
C TRP A 75 -24.20 -29.62 20.34
N ASN A 76 -24.57 -29.01 19.22
CA ASN A 76 -25.85 -28.32 19.03
C ASN A 76 -27.00 -29.27 18.64
N ARG A 77 -26.76 -30.58 18.69
CA ARG A 77 -27.69 -31.67 18.41
C ARG A 77 -27.36 -32.88 19.29
N ALA A 78 -28.29 -33.83 19.38
CA ALA A 78 -27.99 -35.13 19.94
C ALA A 78 -26.98 -35.90 19.07
N LEU A 79 -26.16 -36.72 19.72
CA LEU A 79 -25.34 -37.75 19.07
C LEU A 79 -26.07 -39.09 19.12
N SER A 80 -25.93 -39.87 18.05
CA SER A 80 -26.30 -41.29 18.04
C SER A 80 -25.30 -42.13 18.84
N ALA A 81 -25.68 -43.36 19.21
CA ALA A 81 -24.79 -44.26 19.96
C ALA A 81 -23.48 -44.56 19.20
N ASP A 82 -23.56 -44.73 17.88
CA ASP A 82 -22.38 -44.95 17.04
C ASP A 82 -21.47 -43.71 16.96
N GLU A 83 -22.04 -42.50 16.95
CA GLU A 83 -21.25 -41.26 17.02
C GLU A 83 -20.57 -41.08 18.38
N VAL A 84 -21.24 -41.40 19.49
CA VAL A 84 -20.61 -41.37 20.82
C VAL A 84 -19.44 -42.36 20.87
N LYS A 85 -19.62 -43.57 20.32
CA LYS A 85 -18.55 -44.57 20.21
C LYS A 85 -17.41 -44.14 19.26
N ALA A 86 -17.73 -43.40 18.20
CA ALA A 86 -16.73 -42.81 17.32
C ALA A 86 -15.88 -41.75 18.06
N VAL A 87 -16.48 -40.86 18.86
CA VAL A 87 -15.74 -39.85 19.65
C VAL A 87 -14.76 -40.52 20.64
N VAL A 88 -15.16 -41.61 21.30
CA VAL A 88 -14.26 -42.40 22.18
C VAL A 88 -13.01 -42.92 21.45
N THR A 89 -13.15 -43.27 20.17
CA THR A 89 -12.06 -43.91 19.38
C THR A 89 -11.26 -42.93 18.52
N THR A 90 -11.83 -41.78 18.18
CA THR A 90 -11.23 -40.79 17.26
C THR A 90 -10.92 -39.45 17.93
N GLY A 91 -11.31 -39.27 19.19
CA GLY A 91 -11.24 -38.01 19.91
C GLY A 91 -12.38 -37.05 19.55
N THR A 92 -12.43 -35.93 20.25
CA THR A 92 -13.36 -34.84 19.96
C THR A 92 -13.04 -34.23 18.58
N PRO A 93 -14.00 -34.15 17.63
CA PRO A 93 -13.77 -33.51 16.35
C PRO A 93 -13.45 -32.03 16.54
N VAL A 94 -12.26 -31.59 16.12
CA VAL A 94 -11.89 -30.16 16.13
C VAL A 94 -12.89 -29.41 15.23
N PRO A 95 -13.65 -28.43 15.74
CA PRO A 95 -14.52 -27.63 14.90
C PRO A 95 -13.71 -26.97 13.80
N SER A 96 -14.13 -27.11 12.54
CA SER A 96 -13.48 -26.44 11.43
C SER A 96 -13.43 -24.95 11.74
N SER A 97 -12.22 -24.40 11.95
CA SER A 97 -12.07 -22.99 12.31
C SER A 97 -12.73 -22.16 11.21
N LYS A 98 -13.77 -21.40 11.58
CA LYS A 98 -14.51 -20.58 10.61
C LYS A 98 -13.49 -19.67 9.94
N PRO A 99 -13.27 -19.78 8.61
CA PRO A 99 -12.22 -19.02 7.96
C PRO A 99 -12.49 -17.54 8.16
N GLN A 100 -11.45 -16.76 8.46
CA GLN A 100 -11.59 -15.31 8.56
C GLN A 100 -12.12 -14.76 7.24
N PRO A 101 -13.04 -13.78 7.26
CA PRO A 101 -13.53 -13.15 6.03
C PRO A 101 -12.39 -12.68 5.12
N LEU A 102 -12.62 -12.72 3.81
CA LEU A 102 -11.69 -12.09 2.87
C LEU A 102 -11.61 -10.59 3.15
N ALA A 103 -10.42 -10.13 3.47
CA ALA A 103 -10.10 -8.73 3.69
C ALA A 103 -8.83 -8.39 2.92
N ILE A 104 -8.84 -7.23 2.27
CA ILE A 104 -7.63 -6.60 1.73
C ILE A 104 -7.34 -5.48 2.72
N ARG A 105 -6.33 -5.67 3.57
CA ARG A 105 -5.93 -4.70 4.59
C ARG A 105 -5.18 -3.54 3.96
N THR A 106 -4.35 -3.82 2.95
CA THR A 106 -3.77 -2.78 2.08
C THR A 106 -3.64 -3.27 0.65
N PHE A 107 -3.76 -2.33 -0.31
CA PHE A 107 -3.30 -2.46 -1.68
C PHE A 107 -2.82 -1.08 -2.13
N LYS A 108 -1.52 -0.94 -2.43
CA LYS A 108 -0.86 0.34 -2.67
C LYS A 108 0.14 0.25 -3.83
N SER A 109 0.47 1.39 -4.42
CA SER A 109 1.63 1.56 -5.29
C SER A 109 2.79 2.17 -4.50
N SER A 110 4.01 1.90 -4.93
CA SER A 110 5.23 2.46 -4.32
C SER A 110 5.35 3.97 -4.46
N LEU A 111 4.78 4.52 -5.53
CA LEU A 111 4.73 5.95 -5.85
C LEU A 111 3.33 6.31 -6.39
N PRO A 112 2.94 7.59 -6.30
CA PRO A 112 1.68 8.06 -6.86
C PRO A 112 1.65 8.02 -8.40
N ALA A 113 2.77 8.35 -9.02
CA ALA A 113 2.91 8.46 -10.46
C ALA A 113 4.29 7.92 -10.88
N ALA A 114 4.47 7.65 -12.16
CA ALA A 114 5.75 7.25 -12.74
C ALA A 114 5.92 7.91 -14.11
N ALA A 115 7.17 8.07 -14.56
CA ALA A 115 7.42 8.42 -15.96
C ALA A 115 6.97 7.27 -16.88
N VAL A 116 6.56 7.59 -18.11
CA VAL A 116 6.20 6.56 -19.10
C VAL A 116 7.38 5.60 -19.32
N GLY A 117 7.14 4.31 -19.10
CA GLY A 117 8.15 3.26 -19.23
C GLY A 117 8.92 2.94 -17.93
N ASP A 118 8.72 3.70 -16.85
CA ASP A 118 9.30 3.36 -15.56
C ASP A 118 8.54 2.23 -14.85
N LYS A 119 9.25 1.56 -13.95
CA LYS A 119 8.69 0.55 -13.05
C LYS A 119 8.14 1.20 -11.79
N MET A 120 7.05 0.63 -11.29
CA MET A 120 6.52 0.89 -9.95
C MET A 120 6.15 -0.43 -9.29
N THR A 121 6.22 -0.51 -7.96
CA THR A 121 5.94 -1.73 -7.21
C THR A 121 4.55 -1.67 -6.59
N LEU A 122 3.66 -2.60 -6.93
CA LEU A 122 2.39 -2.82 -6.25
C LEU A 122 2.63 -3.68 -5.02
N THR A 123 2.07 -3.31 -3.87
CA THR A 123 2.17 -4.07 -2.61
C THR A 123 0.80 -4.28 -1.98
N TRP A 124 0.62 -5.40 -1.28
CA TRP A 124 -0.63 -5.74 -0.62
C TRP A 124 -0.46 -6.51 0.70
N ASP A 125 -1.48 -6.41 1.54
CA ASP A 125 -1.70 -7.21 2.76
C ASP A 125 -3.14 -7.75 2.71
N VAL A 126 -3.30 -9.08 2.77
CA VAL A 126 -4.56 -9.79 2.49
C VAL A 126 -4.77 -10.98 3.42
N THR A 127 -6.03 -11.37 3.67
CA THR A 127 -6.32 -12.59 4.46
C THR A 127 -5.72 -13.84 3.80
N LYS A 128 -5.00 -14.67 4.58
CA LYS A 128 -4.49 -15.98 4.14
C LYS A 128 -5.54 -16.88 3.45
N ASN A 129 -5.02 -17.89 2.75
CA ASN A 129 -5.80 -18.96 2.11
C ASN A 129 -6.87 -18.40 1.15
N ALA A 130 -6.45 -17.50 0.27
CA ALA A 130 -7.24 -16.92 -0.80
C ALA A 130 -6.39 -16.92 -2.09
N GLN A 131 -7.03 -17.09 -3.24
CA GLN A 131 -6.41 -16.76 -4.51
C GLN A 131 -6.35 -15.23 -4.61
N VAL A 132 -5.21 -14.70 -5.07
CA VAL A 132 -4.96 -13.26 -5.23
C VAL A 132 -4.70 -12.96 -6.70
N GLU A 133 -5.52 -12.13 -7.30
CA GLU A 133 -5.44 -11.78 -8.71
C GLU A 133 -5.42 -10.25 -8.87
N ILE A 134 -4.56 -9.73 -9.74
CA ILE A 134 -4.51 -8.31 -10.11
C ILE A 134 -4.78 -8.22 -11.61
N ASP A 135 -5.66 -7.30 -12.01
CA ASP A 135 -6.00 -7.06 -13.42
C ASP A 135 -4.89 -6.29 -14.18
N GLN A 136 -5.24 -5.63 -15.29
CA GLN A 136 -4.31 -4.84 -16.11
C GLN A 136 -3.07 -5.62 -16.63
N GLY A 137 -3.20 -6.93 -16.82
CA GLY A 137 -2.13 -7.80 -17.31
C GLY A 137 -1.12 -8.27 -16.24
N VAL A 138 -1.45 -8.14 -14.96
CA VAL A 138 -0.60 -8.67 -13.87
C VAL A 138 -0.90 -10.15 -13.57
N GLY A 139 -2.18 -10.53 -13.55
CA GLY A 139 -2.64 -11.91 -13.40
C GLY A 139 -2.66 -12.43 -11.96
N ASP A 140 -2.55 -13.75 -11.81
CA ASP A 140 -2.52 -14.43 -10.51
C ASP A 140 -1.19 -14.19 -9.79
N VAL A 141 -1.27 -13.60 -8.59
CA VAL A 141 -0.15 -13.27 -7.72
C VAL A 141 -0.22 -14.03 -6.38
N THR A 142 -1.01 -15.10 -6.30
CA THR A 142 -1.14 -15.96 -5.11
C THR A 142 0.23 -16.49 -4.68
N ALA A 143 1.06 -16.96 -5.62
CA ALA A 143 2.42 -17.45 -5.34
C ALA A 143 3.40 -16.36 -4.91
N LYS A 144 3.07 -15.07 -5.13
CA LYS A 144 3.84 -13.91 -4.62
C LYS A 144 3.32 -13.40 -3.26
N THR A 145 2.30 -14.04 -2.71
CA THR A 145 1.69 -13.67 -1.43
C THR A 145 2.17 -14.64 -0.36
N VAL A 146 3.10 -14.20 0.48
CA VAL A 146 3.76 -15.00 1.52
C VAL A 146 3.53 -14.33 2.87
N SER A 147 2.98 -15.08 3.84
CA SER A 147 2.63 -14.56 5.17
C SER A 147 1.74 -13.31 5.07
N ASP A 148 0.64 -13.42 4.33
CA ASP A 148 -0.38 -12.38 4.05
C ASP A 148 0.10 -11.17 3.22
N LEU A 149 1.41 -10.99 3.04
CA LEU A 149 2.01 -9.88 2.30
C LEU A 149 2.41 -10.30 0.88
N GLY A 150 2.29 -9.39 -0.09
CA GLY A 150 2.81 -9.63 -1.43
C GLY A 150 3.23 -8.37 -2.16
N SER A 151 4.02 -8.56 -3.23
CA SER A 151 4.61 -7.49 -4.02
C SER A 151 4.82 -7.90 -5.47
N THR A 152 4.65 -6.97 -6.41
CA THR A 152 5.10 -7.15 -7.81
C THR A 152 5.40 -5.81 -8.47
N ASP A 153 6.46 -5.79 -9.28
CA ASP A 153 6.72 -4.66 -10.18
C ASP A 153 5.79 -4.71 -11.40
N VAL A 154 5.38 -3.52 -11.85
CA VAL A 154 4.67 -3.29 -13.12
C VAL A 154 5.35 -2.13 -13.86
N THR A 155 5.43 -2.22 -15.19
CA THR A 155 5.98 -1.15 -16.03
C THR A 155 4.83 -0.29 -16.55
N LEU A 156 4.88 1.01 -16.33
CA LEU A 156 3.73 1.90 -16.57
C LEU A 156 3.87 2.66 -17.90
N THR A 157 3.21 2.17 -18.94
CA THR A 157 3.21 2.82 -20.28
C THR A 157 2.05 3.79 -20.50
N ALA A 158 1.03 3.74 -19.65
CA ALA A 158 -0.14 4.61 -19.61
C ALA A 158 -0.72 4.58 -18.19
N SER A 159 -1.50 5.59 -17.81
CA SER A 159 -2.15 5.67 -16.49
C SER A 159 -3.14 4.52 -16.33
N ARG A 160 -3.14 3.86 -15.16
CA ARG A 160 -3.95 2.66 -14.90
C ARG A 160 -4.55 2.69 -13.50
N THR A 161 -5.73 2.10 -13.38
CA THR A 161 -6.31 1.69 -12.10
C THR A 161 -6.20 0.17 -12.02
N PHE A 162 -5.32 -0.31 -11.15
CA PHE A 162 -5.22 -1.73 -10.82
C PHE A 162 -6.29 -2.09 -9.80
N LYS A 163 -6.83 -3.30 -9.89
CA LYS A 163 -7.80 -3.91 -8.99
C LYS A 163 -7.26 -5.25 -8.51
N LEU A 164 -6.90 -5.32 -7.24
CA LEU A 164 -6.63 -6.58 -6.56
C LEU A 164 -7.97 -7.23 -6.19
N THR A 165 -8.11 -8.52 -6.49
CA THR A 165 -9.29 -9.34 -6.19
C THR A 165 -8.86 -10.59 -5.42
N LEU A 166 -9.48 -10.80 -4.25
CA LEU A 166 -9.38 -12.05 -3.51
C LEU A 166 -10.53 -12.98 -3.89
N LYS A 167 -10.25 -14.28 -3.99
CA LYS A 167 -11.25 -15.33 -4.20
C LYS A 167 -11.04 -16.49 -3.24
N ARG A 168 -12.12 -16.99 -2.61
CA ARG A 168 -12.12 -18.23 -1.83
C ARG A 168 -13.46 -18.94 -1.99
N GLY A 169 -13.52 -19.90 -2.91
CA GLY A 169 -14.78 -20.48 -3.35
C GLY A 169 -15.67 -19.41 -3.98
N VAL A 170 -16.81 -19.10 -3.35
CA VAL A 170 -17.73 -18.02 -3.77
C VAL A 170 -17.46 -16.68 -3.06
N GLU A 171 -16.63 -16.65 -2.02
CA GLU A 171 -16.26 -15.40 -1.35
C GLU A 171 -15.36 -14.58 -2.27
N THR A 172 -15.63 -13.27 -2.37
CA THR A 172 -14.76 -12.32 -3.08
C THR A 172 -14.58 -11.04 -2.27
N ALA A 173 -13.42 -10.41 -2.41
CA ALA A 173 -13.15 -9.04 -1.95
C ALA A 173 -12.32 -8.31 -3.00
N SER A 174 -12.39 -6.98 -3.08
CA SER A 174 -11.57 -6.20 -4.03
C SER A 174 -11.19 -4.82 -3.52
N GLN A 175 -10.01 -4.35 -3.92
CA GLN A 175 -9.53 -2.99 -3.68
C GLN A 175 -8.80 -2.48 -4.93
N THR A 176 -8.82 -1.17 -5.17
CA THR A 176 -8.19 -0.54 -6.33
C THR A 176 -7.11 0.47 -5.95
N VAL A 177 -6.08 0.61 -6.77
CA VAL A 177 -5.09 1.69 -6.70
C VAL A 177 -4.89 2.31 -8.08
N SER A 178 -4.87 3.64 -8.16
CA SER A 178 -4.72 4.39 -9.42
C SER A 178 -3.36 5.07 -9.49
N VAL A 179 -2.65 4.85 -10.60
CA VAL A 179 -1.28 5.32 -10.82
C VAL A 179 -1.22 6.07 -12.15
N ALA A 180 -0.66 7.28 -12.12
CA ALA A 180 -0.54 8.13 -13.31
C ALA A 180 0.78 7.86 -14.06
N ALA A 181 0.70 7.81 -15.39
CA ALA A 181 1.87 7.78 -16.25
C ALA A 181 2.11 9.17 -16.85
N ILE A 182 3.30 9.73 -16.63
CA ILE A 182 3.68 11.09 -17.03
C ILE A 182 4.68 11.01 -18.18
N ASP A 183 4.35 11.63 -19.31
CA ASP A 183 5.20 11.66 -20.50
C ASP A 183 6.07 12.93 -20.56
N GLY A 184 7.11 12.90 -21.40
CA GLY A 184 8.06 14.00 -21.57
C GLY A 184 9.05 14.17 -20.42
N VAL A 185 9.16 13.17 -19.52
CA VAL A 185 10.20 13.14 -18.48
C VAL A 185 11.54 12.77 -19.14
N SER A 186 12.52 13.66 -19.03
CA SER A 186 13.83 13.54 -19.69
C SER A 186 14.63 12.34 -19.18
N ALA A 187 15.48 11.81 -20.04
CA ALA A 187 16.36 10.69 -19.72
C ALA A 187 17.21 10.96 -18.46
N GLY A 188 17.39 9.94 -17.64
CA GLY A 188 18.12 10.05 -16.37
C GLY A 188 17.31 10.61 -15.21
N TRP A 189 16.02 10.88 -15.36
CA TRP A 189 15.08 11.22 -14.28
C TRP A 189 14.01 10.14 -14.08
N THR A 190 13.48 10.07 -12.87
CA THR A 190 12.22 9.41 -12.50
C THR A 190 11.36 10.42 -11.74
N LEU A 191 10.04 10.30 -11.87
CA LEU A 191 9.08 11.12 -11.16
C LEU A 191 8.92 10.63 -9.71
N ILE A 192 8.82 11.56 -8.75
CA ILE A 192 8.29 11.29 -7.41
C ILE A 192 6.81 11.68 -7.38
N ASP A 193 6.50 12.95 -7.67
CA ASP A 193 5.13 13.46 -7.82
C ASP A 193 5.12 14.81 -8.56
N ASN A 194 4.03 15.10 -9.29
CA ASN A 194 3.77 16.36 -9.98
C ASN A 194 2.38 16.94 -9.63
N PHE A 195 1.64 16.35 -8.69
CA PHE A 195 0.37 16.84 -8.11
C PHE A 195 -0.84 17.06 -9.06
N ASP A 196 -0.64 17.17 -10.38
CA ASP A 196 -1.63 17.42 -11.45
C ASP A 196 -2.88 16.53 -11.38
N ARG A 197 -2.72 15.29 -10.91
CA ARG A 197 -3.79 14.30 -10.82
C ARG A 197 -4.71 14.45 -9.59
N TYR A 198 -4.35 15.28 -8.61
CA TYR A 198 -5.07 15.37 -7.34
C TYR A 198 -6.30 16.26 -7.38
N THR A 199 -7.16 16.07 -6.38
CA THR A 199 -8.28 16.98 -6.11
C THR A 199 -7.75 18.17 -5.32
N VAL A 200 -8.13 19.38 -5.71
CA VAL A 200 -7.84 20.61 -4.96
C VAL A 200 -8.45 20.50 -3.56
N GLY A 201 -7.66 20.79 -2.52
CA GLY A 201 -7.99 20.51 -1.13
C GLY A 201 -6.84 19.82 -0.38
N GLY A 202 -7.13 19.18 0.76
CA GLY A 202 -6.10 18.53 1.60
C GLY A 202 -5.29 17.48 0.84
N LEU A 203 -3.97 17.50 1.00
CA LEU A 203 -3.04 16.53 0.40
C LEU A 203 -3.13 15.16 1.10
N ASN A 204 -3.49 15.14 2.38
CA ASN A 204 -3.45 13.94 3.23
C ASN A 204 -4.19 12.74 2.60
N GLY A 205 -3.48 11.62 2.46
CA GLY A 205 -4.01 10.40 1.84
C GLY A 205 -4.06 10.41 0.31
N GLN A 206 -3.91 11.57 -0.36
CA GLN A 206 -3.80 11.63 -1.82
C GLN A 206 -2.44 11.07 -2.26
N GLY A 207 -2.46 10.03 -3.09
CA GLY A 207 -1.25 9.45 -3.68
C GLY A 207 -0.27 8.76 -2.73
N GLY A 208 -0.62 8.61 -1.45
CA GLY A 208 0.28 8.06 -0.43
C GLY A 208 1.04 9.12 0.38
N TRP A 209 0.81 10.41 0.12
CA TRP A 209 1.26 11.48 1.01
C TRP A 209 0.59 11.36 2.38
N ALA A 210 1.39 11.44 3.43
CA ALA A 210 0.94 11.59 4.80
C ALA A 210 1.24 13.01 5.26
N ASP A 211 0.18 13.79 5.46
CA ASP A 211 0.22 15.05 6.19
C ASP A 211 0.24 14.71 7.68
N LEU A 212 1.29 15.12 8.40
CA LEU A 212 1.52 14.70 9.79
C LEU A 212 0.64 15.46 10.78
N ASP A 213 0.28 16.69 10.42
CA ASP A 213 -0.60 17.57 11.20
C ASP A 213 -2.06 17.48 10.67
N GLY A 214 -2.22 16.99 9.44
CA GLY A 214 -3.38 16.25 8.94
C GLY A 214 -4.28 17.02 7.96
N ASN A 215 -4.20 18.36 7.96
CA ASN A 215 -4.91 19.26 7.04
C ASN A 215 -4.06 20.47 6.60
N ASP A 216 -2.78 20.48 6.93
CA ASP A 216 -1.91 21.66 6.85
C ASP A 216 -1.07 21.67 5.55
N PHE A 217 -1.20 20.64 4.70
CA PHE A 217 -0.80 20.70 3.29
C PHE A 217 -1.99 20.54 2.34
N VAL A 218 -2.06 21.38 1.31
CA VAL A 218 -3.13 21.40 0.32
C VAL A 218 -2.60 21.40 -1.12
N VAL A 219 -3.34 20.75 -2.00
CA VAL A 219 -3.23 20.93 -3.45
C VAL A 219 -4.07 22.13 -3.85
N VAL A 220 -3.47 23.06 -4.58
CA VAL A 220 -4.11 24.26 -5.15
C VAL A 220 -4.09 24.21 -6.67
N ASP A 221 -4.94 25.01 -7.32
CA ASP A 221 -4.84 25.29 -8.76
C ASP A 221 -4.39 26.75 -8.95
N ILE A 222 -3.27 26.95 -9.63
CA ILE A 222 -2.78 28.26 -10.06
C ILE A 222 -2.76 28.29 -11.58
N SER A 223 -3.71 29.01 -12.17
CA SER A 223 -3.79 29.22 -13.63
C SER A 223 -3.85 27.93 -14.45
N GLY A 224 -4.45 26.87 -13.91
CA GLY A 224 -4.59 25.55 -14.54
C GLY A 224 -3.44 24.58 -14.24
N ASN A 225 -2.42 24.99 -13.47
CA ASN A 225 -1.39 24.10 -12.94
C ASN A 225 -1.71 23.72 -11.49
N LYS A 226 -1.49 22.47 -11.08
CA LYS A 226 -1.73 22.08 -9.68
C LYS A 226 -0.44 21.95 -8.91
N LEU A 227 -0.31 22.77 -7.87
CA LEU A 227 0.86 22.79 -7.00
C LEU A 227 0.44 22.40 -5.58
N VAL A 228 1.40 22.05 -4.74
CA VAL A 228 1.18 21.77 -3.33
C VAL A 228 1.70 22.92 -2.46
N ALA A 229 0.96 23.29 -1.43
CA ALA A 229 1.29 24.41 -0.53
C ALA A 229 1.00 24.08 0.93
N PRO A 230 1.81 24.60 1.88
CA PRO A 230 1.44 24.59 3.29
C PRO A 230 0.29 25.57 3.54
N ARG A 231 -0.58 25.24 4.49
CA ARG A 231 -1.79 25.97 4.87
C ARG A 231 -1.88 26.05 6.39
N GLY A 232 -1.45 27.18 6.94
CA GLY A 232 -1.42 27.42 8.38
C GLY A 232 -0.31 26.66 9.12
N GLY A 233 -0.14 27.02 10.39
CA GLY A 233 0.69 26.30 11.36
C GLY A 233 2.17 26.18 11.02
N ASN A 234 2.79 25.15 11.60
CA ASN A 234 3.94 24.50 11.00
C ASN A 234 3.38 23.25 10.31
N ALA A 235 3.52 23.14 9.00
CA ALA A 235 2.95 22.05 8.22
C ALA A 235 4.03 21.02 7.86
N THR A 236 3.72 19.73 7.94
CA THR A 236 4.57 18.66 7.35
C THR A 236 3.80 17.70 6.47
N ALA A 237 4.27 17.49 5.24
CA ALA A 237 3.86 16.35 4.41
C ALA A 237 5.05 15.44 4.11
N SER A 238 4.81 14.13 4.08
CA SER A 238 5.81 13.11 3.82
C SER A 238 5.33 12.08 2.80
N LEU A 239 6.25 11.57 1.97
CA LEU A 239 6.01 10.47 1.04
C LEU A 239 7.19 9.50 1.09
N ARG A 240 6.90 8.19 1.21
CA ARG A 240 7.93 7.14 1.19
C ARG A 240 8.45 6.93 -0.24
N LEU A 241 9.76 6.80 -0.39
CA LEU A 241 10.43 6.61 -1.69
C LEU A 241 10.36 5.17 -2.20
N GLY A 242 10.24 4.18 -1.30
CA GLY A 242 10.10 2.77 -1.66
C GLY A 242 11.28 2.26 -2.52
N PRO A 243 11.06 1.83 -3.78
CA PRO A 243 12.16 1.47 -4.70
C PRO A 243 13.16 2.60 -4.97
N LEU A 244 12.80 3.86 -4.72
CA LEU A 244 13.69 5.02 -4.85
C LEU A 244 14.46 5.35 -3.55
N THR A 245 14.34 4.54 -2.49
CA THR A 245 15.09 4.69 -1.24
C THR A 245 16.60 4.65 -1.50
N LEU A 246 17.30 5.70 -1.07
CA LEU A 246 18.71 5.90 -1.39
C LEU A 246 19.64 5.18 -0.42
N LYS A 247 20.55 4.37 -0.97
CA LYS A 247 21.48 3.54 -0.20
C LYS A 247 22.78 4.29 0.12
N GLU A 248 23.43 3.90 1.21
CA GLU A 248 24.75 4.41 1.61
C GLU A 248 25.73 4.45 0.43
N GLY A 249 26.39 5.59 0.24
CA GLY A 249 27.36 5.82 -0.83
C GLY A 249 26.76 6.26 -2.17
N GLU A 250 25.45 6.12 -2.40
CA GLU A 250 24.81 6.56 -3.64
C GLU A 250 24.79 8.08 -3.79
N GLN A 251 24.99 8.54 -5.03
CA GLN A 251 24.80 9.93 -5.45
C GLN A 251 23.53 10.05 -6.28
N ARG A 252 22.77 11.13 -6.04
CA ARG A 252 21.59 11.54 -6.81
C ARG A 252 21.44 13.06 -6.81
N THR A 253 20.64 13.56 -7.73
CA THR A 253 20.00 14.87 -7.65
C THR A 253 18.52 14.73 -7.35
N LEU A 254 18.03 15.48 -6.36
CA LEU A 254 16.61 15.80 -6.17
C LEU A 254 16.33 17.08 -6.96
N PHE A 255 15.30 17.07 -7.81
CA PHE A 255 14.79 18.25 -8.48
C PHE A 255 13.38 18.54 -7.98
N PHE A 256 13.07 19.81 -7.77
CA PHE A 256 11.71 20.28 -7.55
C PHE A 256 11.56 21.73 -8.02
N ARG A 257 10.31 22.18 -8.18
CA ARG A 257 9.98 23.57 -8.51
C ARG A 257 9.45 24.33 -7.31
N VAL A 258 9.75 25.62 -7.30
CA VAL A 258 9.20 26.61 -6.36
C VAL A 258 8.50 27.71 -7.13
N TYR A 259 7.34 28.11 -6.63
CA TYR A 259 6.59 29.27 -7.09
C TYR A 259 6.07 30.05 -5.87
N THR A 260 5.90 31.36 -6.01
CA THR A 260 5.30 32.22 -4.97
C THR A 260 4.21 33.11 -5.57
N SER A 261 3.09 33.30 -4.86
CA SER A 261 1.96 34.10 -5.40
C SER A 261 2.24 35.60 -5.38
N GLY A 262 3.18 36.04 -4.54
CA GLY A 262 3.71 37.40 -4.54
C GLY A 262 2.97 38.36 -3.62
N ASP A 263 2.33 37.84 -2.59
CA ASP A 263 1.91 38.66 -1.46
C ASP A 263 3.12 38.95 -0.57
N GLU A 264 3.73 40.13 -0.71
CA GLU A 264 4.90 40.52 0.10
C GLU A 264 4.53 40.82 1.57
N SER A 265 3.23 40.94 1.90
CA SER A 265 2.76 41.08 3.28
C SER A 265 2.67 39.74 4.01
N GLU A 266 2.72 38.62 3.27
CA GLU A 266 2.86 37.28 3.81
C GLU A 266 4.34 36.79 3.61
N PRO A 267 5.15 36.64 4.68
CA PRO A 267 5.39 35.27 5.14
C PRO A 267 5.64 34.17 4.09
N VAL A 268 6.92 33.89 3.77
CA VAL A 268 7.36 32.75 2.95
C VAL A 268 8.47 32.00 3.68
N LYS A 269 8.20 30.75 4.13
CA LYS A 269 9.20 29.84 4.69
C LYS A 269 8.78 28.38 4.53
N GLY A 270 9.65 27.57 3.96
CA GLY A 270 9.41 26.14 3.81
C GLY A 270 10.66 25.37 3.39
N THR A 271 10.55 24.05 3.42
CA THR A 271 11.67 23.12 3.22
C THR A 271 11.25 22.01 2.28
N VAL A 272 12.13 21.60 1.37
CA VAL A 272 12.00 20.33 0.62
C VAL A 272 13.29 19.55 0.81
N GLY A 273 13.18 18.32 1.28
CA GLY A 273 14.36 17.49 1.57
C GLY A 273 14.06 16.00 1.59
N ILE A 274 15.12 15.20 1.49
CA ILE A 274 15.07 13.74 1.58
C ILE A 274 15.65 13.30 2.93
N THR A 275 15.03 12.32 3.58
CA THR A 275 15.34 11.94 4.97
C THR A 275 15.22 10.43 5.23
N ASP A 276 15.99 9.94 6.18
CA ASP A 276 15.86 8.67 6.91
C ASP A 276 15.04 8.84 8.21
N ARG A 277 14.86 10.07 8.69
CA ARG A 277 14.32 10.38 10.02
C ARG A 277 12.82 10.19 10.13
N SER A 278 12.34 9.86 11.33
CA SER A 278 10.90 9.76 11.63
C SER A 278 10.38 11.08 12.19
N VAL A 279 10.23 12.06 11.29
CA VAL A 279 9.57 13.35 11.55
C VAL A 279 8.17 13.12 12.14
N ARG A 280 7.78 13.89 13.17
CA ARG A 280 6.52 13.69 13.90
C ARG A 280 5.50 14.81 13.65
N PHE A 281 5.96 16.06 13.60
CA PHE A 281 5.11 17.26 13.50
C PHE A 281 5.83 18.40 12.75
N GLY A 282 5.09 19.42 12.29
CA GLY A 282 5.62 20.65 11.70
C GLY A 282 6.83 21.31 12.38
N SER A 283 6.96 21.25 13.70
CA SER A 283 8.12 21.84 14.39
C SER A 283 9.44 21.12 14.10
N ASP A 284 9.40 19.83 13.78
CA ASP A 284 10.58 18.99 13.55
C ASP A 284 11.27 19.27 12.20
N VAL A 285 10.65 20.07 11.30
CA VAL A 285 11.14 20.35 9.93
C VAL A 285 11.69 21.76 9.74
N GLY A 286 11.90 22.51 10.84
CA GLY A 286 12.73 23.71 10.82
C GLY A 286 12.51 24.73 11.93
N ALA A 287 12.86 24.42 13.18
CA ALA A 287 13.63 25.43 13.89
C ALA A 287 14.95 25.66 13.13
N MET A 288 15.55 26.85 13.24
CA MET A 288 16.76 27.19 12.47
C MET A 288 17.89 26.20 12.78
N GLY A 289 18.22 25.35 11.79
CA GLY A 289 19.25 24.33 11.91
C GLY A 289 18.76 22.90 12.17
N ASP A 290 17.45 22.65 12.26
CA ASP A 290 16.88 21.30 12.28
C ASP A 290 16.99 20.67 10.89
N ASN A 291 18.20 20.23 10.58
CA ASN A 291 18.62 19.75 9.28
C ASN A 291 18.16 18.30 9.13
N ILE A 292 16.92 18.15 8.66
CA ILE A 292 16.24 16.85 8.48
C ILE A 292 16.88 15.91 7.45
N GLY A 293 17.91 16.35 6.73
CA GLY A 293 18.55 15.61 5.64
C GLY A 293 18.89 16.54 4.46
N PRO A 294 19.52 16.01 3.40
CA PRO A 294 19.86 16.80 2.22
C PRO A 294 18.60 17.39 1.56
N GLY A 295 18.59 18.70 1.36
CA GLY A 295 17.43 19.45 0.88
C GLY A 295 17.75 20.92 0.62
N ALA A 296 16.71 21.74 0.53
CA ALA A 296 16.82 23.19 0.45
C ALA A 296 15.72 23.87 1.27
N VAL A 297 16.07 25.01 1.87
CA VAL A 297 15.18 25.91 2.59
C VAL A 297 14.86 27.10 1.69
N ILE A 298 13.58 27.45 1.59
CA ILE A 298 13.07 28.62 0.89
C ILE A 298 12.58 29.58 1.97
N SER A 299 13.08 30.81 2.03
CA SER A 299 12.66 31.77 3.06
C SER A 299 12.75 33.23 2.58
N ASN A 300 11.90 34.11 3.11
CA ASN A 300 12.06 35.57 3.00
C ASN A 300 12.57 36.24 4.29
N GLU A 301 13.06 35.46 5.26
CA GLU A 301 13.46 35.93 6.60
C GLU A 301 14.59 36.96 6.64
N LEU A 302 15.38 37.10 5.57
CA LEU A 302 16.40 38.14 5.44
C LEU A 302 15.84 39.50 4.98
N GLY A 303 14.54 39.60 4.64
CA GLY A 303 13.87 40.84 4.26
C GLY A 303 14.27 41.41 2.89
N THR A 304 15.08 40.70 2.11
CA THR A 304 15.59 41.11 0.79
C THR A 304 14.87 40.41 -0.39
N GLY A 305 13.77 39.72 -0.10
CA GLY A 305 13.03 38.87 -1.03
C GLY A 305 13.09 37.40 -0.64
N VAL A 306 12.51 36.53 -1.46
CA VAL A 306 12.52 35.08 -1.23
C VAL A 306 13.84 34.50 -1.73
N GLN A 307 14.58 33.80 -0.87
CA GLN A 307 15.87 33.18 -1.18
C GLN A 307 15.85 31.68 -0.95
N VAL A 308 16.84 30.98 -1.53
CA VAL A 308 17.06 29.54 -1.34
C VAL A 308 18.40 29.34 -0.64
N GLY A 309 18.40 28.49 0.39
CA GLY A 309 19.55 28.25 1.26
C GLY A 309 19.61 26.85 1.85
N GLY A 310 20.64 26.59 2.66
CA GLY A 310 20.87 25.31 3.33
C GLY A 310 21.73 25.47 4.59
N ALA A 311 21.64 24.51 5.52
CA ALA A 311 22.40 24.49 6.76
C ALA A 311 23.58 23.50 6.69
N ASN A 312 24.75 23.91 7.18
CA ASN A 312 25.95 23.05 7.20
C ASN A 312 26.12 22.39 8.58
N GLY A 313 25.60 21.17 8.73
CA GLY A 313 25.58 20.43 10.00
C GLY A 313 24.30 20.60 10.81
N ASN A 314 24.28 20.02 12.02
CA ASN A 314 23.13 20.02 12.92
C ASN A 314 23.06 21.31 13.76
N GLY A 315 21.87 21.90 13.89
CA GLY A 315 21.67 23.17 14.61
C GLY A 315 22.36 24.39 13.95
N ALA A 316 22.86 24.25 12.71
CA ALA A 316 23.55 25.32 12.00
C ALA A 316 22.55 26.30 11.37
N THR A 317 22.83 27.60 11.45
CA THR A 317 22.04 28.62 10.77
C THR A 317 21.97 28.32 9.27
N VAL A 318 20.81 28.58 8.66
CA VAL A 318 20.63 28.48 7.21
C VAL A 318 21.44 29.58 6.54
N ASP A 319 22.32 29.19 5.63
CA ASP A 319 23.04 30.10 4.75
C ASP A 319 22.26 30.27 3.44
N PHE A 320 22.01 31.51 3.04
CA PHE A 320 21.25 31.85 1.85
C PHE A 320 22.19 32.45 0.81
N GLY A 321 22.14 31.90 -0.41
CA GLY A 321 22.97 32.40 -1.51
C GLY A 321 22.69 33.88 -1.80
N PRO A 322 23.71 34.66 -2.23
CA PRO A 322 23.55 36.09 -2.50
C PRO A 322 22.58 36.37 -3.65
N GLU A 323 22.42 35.43 -4.58
CA GLU A 323 21.42 35.41 -5.67
C GLU A 323 21.17 33.93 -6.07
N PRO A 324 20.03 33.57 -6.70
CA PRO A 324 18.97 34.46 -7.15
C PRO A 324 17.86 34.64 -6.11
N VAL A 325 17.34 35.87 -6.01
CA VAL A 325 16.00 36.09 -5.43
C VAL A 325 14.95 35.37 -6.30
N VAL A 326 14.12 34.55 -5.68
CA VAL A 326 12.95 33.90 -6.29
C VAL A 326 11.90 34.98 -6.53
N ALA A 327 11.88 35.49 -7.76
CA ALA A 327 10.94 36.50 -8.19
C ALA A 327 9.50 35.99 -8.08
N THR A 328 8.61 36.86 -7.60
CA THR A 328 7.20 36.55 -7.42
C THR A 328 6.52 36.21 -8.75
N LYS A 329 5.54 35.31 -8.71
CA LYS A 329 4.76 34.85 -9.86
C LYS A 329 5.61 34.24 -11.00
N ALA A 330 6.78 33.70 -10.66
CA ALA A 330 7.66 32.98 -11.58
C ALA A 330 8.06 31.62 -10.98
N ALA A 331 8.16 30.60 -11.82
CA ALA A 331 8.67 29.29 -11.41
C ALA A 331 10.20 29.29 -11.39
N TYR A 332 10.77 28.65 -10.37
CA TYR A 332 12.19 28.42 -10.22
C TYR A 332 12.47 26.93 -10.07
N ASN A 333 13.45 26.46 -10.83
CA ASN A 333 13.97 25.10 -10.82
C ASN A 333 15.05 25.01 -9.73
N ILE A 334 14.92 24.04 -8.83
CA ILE A 334 15.90 23.78 -7.77
C ILE A 334 16.45 22.36 -7.94
N TRP A 335 17.78 22.25 -7.93
CA TRP A 335 18.49 20.97 -7.85
C TRP A 335 19.21 20.90 -6.52
N VAL A 336 19.02 19.81 -5.79
CA VAL A 336 19.85 19.42 -4.66
C VAL A 336 20.67 18.22 -5.10
N ASP A 337 21.95 18.43 -5.40
CA ASP A 337 22.91 17.37 -5.72
C ASP A 337 23.42 16.80 -4.38
N PHE A 338 23.12 15.53 -4.06
CA PHE A 338 23.45 14.93 -2.75
C PHE A 338 24.02 13.50 -2.82
N LYS A 339 24.81 13.13 -1.80
CA LYS A 339 25.38 11.80 -1.61
C LYS A 339 24.97 11.26 -0.25
N ASN A 340 24.35 10.07 -0.20
CA ASN A 340 24.11 9.37 1.05
C ASN A 340 25.47 9.03 1.70
N GLY A 341 25.75 9.61 2.86
CA GLY A 341 27.03 9.52 3.56
C GLY A 341 27.26 8.15 4.23
N PRO A 342 28.49 7.85 4.67
CA PRO A 342 28.77 6.62 5.42
C PRO A 342 27.91 6.52 6.69
N PHE A 343 27.36 5.33 6.94
CA PHE A 343 26.57 5.02 8.13
C PHE A 343 27.15 3.79 8.86
N PRO A 344 28.26 3.98 9.60
CA PRO A 344 28.92 2.90 10.34
C PRO A 344 28.03 2.30 11.43
N ALA A 345 28.37 1.07 11.86
CA ALA A 345 27.58 0.31 12.83
C ALA A 345 27.51 0.93 14.24
N ASP A 346 28.42 1.85 14.57
CA ASP A 346 28.39 2.67 15.79
C ASP A 346 27.45 3.90 15.69
N GLN A 347 26.81 4.11 14.53
CA GLN A 347 25.89 5.21 14.22
C GLN A 347 26.56 6.60 14.21
N SER A 348 27.89 6.68 14.14
CA SER A 348 28.68 7.93 14.13
C SER A 348 28.65 8.73 12.82
N SER A 349 27.61 8.55 12.00
CA SER A 349 27.55 8.98 10.59
C SER A 349 28.00 10.42 10.37
N THR A 350 28.82 10.64 9.32
CA THR A 350 29.36 11.96 8.97
C THR A 350 28.36 12.88 8.26
N GLY A 351 27.08 12.48 8.17
CA GLY A 351 26.06 13.20 7.40
C GLY A 351 26.20 13.03 5.88
N ASP A 352 25.20 13.54 5.15
CA ASP A 352 25.11 13.45 3.69
C ASP A 352 25.65 14.73 3.04
N THR A 353 26.60 14.64 2.12
CA THR A 353 27.12 15.83 1.44
C THR A 353 26.14 16.30 0.37
N TYR A 354 25.79 17.59 0.35
CA TYR A 354 24.86 18.17 -0.61
C TYR A 354 25.26 19.58 -1.11
N SER A 355 24.80 19.93 -2.31
CA SER A 355 24.94 21.24 -2.94
C SER A 355 23.61 21.66 -3.56
N ILE A 356 23.26 22.95 -3.47
CA ILE A 356 22.00 23.48 -4.00
C ILE A 356 22.28 24.40 -5.18
N TYR A 357 21.49 24.24 -6.24
CA TYR A 357 21.50 25.08 -7.43
C TYR A 357 20.10 25.57 -7.76
N VAL A 358 20.00 26.79 -8.28
CA VAL A 358 18.74 27.47 -8.59
C VAL A 358 18.82 28.09 -9.99
N GLN A 359 17.73 27.98 -10.75
CA GLN A 359 17.56 28.60 -12.06
C GLN A 359 16.13 29.11 -12.18
N LYS A 360 15.93 30.32 -12.73
CA LYS A 360 14.60 30.78 -13.12
C LYS A 360 14.15 29.97 -14.34
N ASP A 361 12.96 29.38 -14.30
CA ASP A 361 12.48 28.53 -15.40
C ASP A 361 12.45 29.31 -16.75
N GLY A 362 12.73 28.62 -17.85
CA GLY A 362 12.92 29.23 -19.17
C GLY A 362 14.25 29.99 -19.38
N THR A 363 15.12 30.11 -18.38
CA THR A 363 16.45 30.74 -18.51
C THR A 363 17.58 29.69 -18.53
N THR A 364 18.77 30.08 -18.98
CA THR A 364 19.95 29.19 -19.03
C THR A 364 20.84 29.26 -17.79
N GLN A 365 20.72 30.31 -16.96
CA GLN A 365 21.61 30.54 -15.82
C GLN A 365 21.23 29.68 -14.61
N ARG A 366 22.01 28.63 -14.33
CA ARG A 366 21.94 27.81 -13.12
C ARG A 366 22.99 28.29 -12.11
N THR A 367 22.56 28.98 -11.07
CA THR A 367 23.42 29.53 -10.01
C THR A 367 23.59 28.50 -8.89
N LYS A 368 24.82 28.27 -8.41
CA LYS A 368 25.05 27.50 -7.18
C LYS A 368 24.86 28.42 -5.98
N VAL A 369 23.98 28.05 -5.04
CA VAL A 369 23.72 28.83 -3.82
C VAL A 369 24.39 28.23 -2.58
N VAL A 370 24.57 26.90 -2.54
CA VAL A 370 25.24 26.16 -1.48
C VAL A 370 26.18 25.12 -2.11
N SER A 371 27.38 24.95 -1.56
CA SER A 371 28.38 23.98 -2.04
C SER A 371 28.87 23.09 -0.90
N ASP A 372 28.80 21.78 -1.11
CA ASP A 372 29.49 20.77 -0.30
C ASP A 372 29.16 20.82 1.21
N TYR A 373 27.92 21.18 1.54
CA TYR A 373 27.40 21.20 2.91
C TYR A 373 27.07 19.79 3.39
N ILE A 374 27.10 19.61 4.70
CA ILE A 374 26.82 18.32 5.34
C ILE A 374 25.39 18.36 5.93
N SER A 375 24.54 17.41 5.54
CA SER A 375 23.24 17.19 6.18
C SER A 375 23.43 16.69 7.62
N ALA A 376 22.47 16.97 8.50
CA ALA A 376 22.57 16.49 9.87
C ALA A 376 21.98 15.09 10.00
N ARG A 377 22.88 14.12 10.16
CA ARG A 377 22.57 12.91 10.91
C ARG A 377 23.07 13.14 12.34
N ASN A 378 22.19 12.94 13.30
CA ASN A 378 22.45 13.39 14.67
C ASN A 378 23.65 12.69 15.31
N PRO A 379 24.43 13.40 16.14
CA PRO A 379 25.37 12.78 17.05
C PRO A 379 24.69 11.72 17.95
N ILE A 380 25.42 10.63 18.19
CA ILE A 380 25.00 9.53 19.06
C ILE A 380 24.57 10.09 20.44
N GLY A 381 23.37 9.74 20.88
CA GLY A 381 22.86 10.10 22.21
C GLY A 381 22.15 11.46 22.32
N GLN A 382 22.01 12.23 21.23
CA GLN A 382 21.10 13.38 21.20
C GLN A 382 19.63 12.91 21.32
N ALA A 383 18.85 13.59 22.16
CA ALA A 383 17.46 13.24 22.45
C ALA A 383 16.52 13.85 21.40
N ASP A 384 16.28 13.13 20.31
CA ASP A 384 15.82 13.78 19.08
C ASP A 384 14.82 12.99 18.21
N VAL A 385 14.37 13.67 17.14
CA VAL A 385 13.33 13.26 16.19
C VAL A 385 13.64 11.94 15.47
N GLY A 386 13.32 10.82 16.14
CA GLY A 386 13.49 9.46 15.65
C GLY A 386 14.95 9.00 15.59
N PHE A 387 15.13 7.67 15.56
CA PHE A 387 16.44 7.10 15.26
C PHE A 387 16.80 7.36 13.80
N THR A 388 18.04 7.76 13.54
CA THR A 388 18.61 7.78 12.20
C THR A 388 18.79 6.35 11.69
N THR A 389 18.67 6.16 10.38
CA THR A 389 18.88 4.88 9.71
C THR A 389 19.80 5.06 8.51
N LYS A 390 20.40 3.97 8.04
CA LYS A 390 21.37 3.99 6.93
C LYS A 390 20.80 4.58 5.63
N ASP A 391 19.55 4.25 5.30
CA ASP A 391 18.97 4.54 3.99
C ASP A 391 18.01 5.74 4.05
N LEU A 392 18.15 6.67 3.09
CA LEU A 392 17.26 7.83 2.95
C LEU A 392 15.98 7.40 2.23
N ASP A 393 14.85 7.33 2.93
CA ASP A 393 13.68 6.57 2.49
C ASP A 393 12.37 7.37 2.36
N LYS A 394 12.40 8.68 2.61
CA LYS A 394 11.25 9.59 2.48
C LYS A 394 11.68 10.90 1.84
N ILE A 395 10.75 11.55 1.15
CA ILE A 395 10.78 12.99 0.91
C ILE A 395 9.87 13.68 1.94
N ILE A 396 10.26 14.88 2.36
CA ILE A 396 9.54 15.76 3.27
C ILE A 396 9.31 17.11 2.58
N LEU A 397 8.10 17.64 2.74
CA LEU A 397 7.74 19.02 2.50
C LEU A 397 7.41 19.67 3.86
N GLY A 398 7.97 20.83 4.13
CA GLY A 398 7.73 21.60 5.35
C GLY A 398 7.26 23.03 5.05
N GLY A 399 6.36 23.55 5.88
CA GLY A 399 6.02 24.97 5.97
C GLY A 399 6.16 25.42 7.42
N LEU A 400 6.71 26.62 7.67
CA LEU A 400 7.18 27.02 9.01
C LEU A 400 6.64 28.39 9.45
N GLY A 401 6.57 28.54 10.78
CA GLY A 401 5.63 29.41 11.48
C GLY A 401 5.53 30.89 11.09
N GLY A 402 4.30 31.39 11.26
CA GLY A 402 3.87 32.76 10.94
C GLY A 402 3.39 32.93 9.50
N HIS A 403 3.32 31.82 8.75
CA HIS A 403 3.24 31.78 7.29
C HIS A 403 2.42 30.54 6.87
N SER A 404 1.39 30.59 6.02
CA SER A 404 0.57 31.71 5.52
C SER A 404 -0.91 31.29 5.59
N THR A 405 -1.85 32.22 5.71
CA THR A 405 -3.31 31.85 5.75
C THR A 405 -3.93 31.62 4.36
N SER A 406 -3.18 31.99 3.31
CA SER A 406 -3.66 32.23 1.95
C SER A 406 -2.89 31.45 0.86
N THR A 407 -1.90 30.63 1.23
CA THR A 407 -0.91 29.98 0.33
C THR A 407 -0.08 30.99 -0.47
N ASN A 408 1.14 31.31 0.01
CA ASN A 408 2.10 32.17 -0.69
C ASN A 408 3.35 31.44 -1.22
N LEU A 409 3.60 30.21 -0.74
CA LEU A 409 4.69 29.33 -1.17
C LEU A 409 4.11 28.04 -1.74
N PHE A 410 4.63 27.62 -2.90
CA PHE A 410 4.16 26.46 -3.63
C PHE A 410 5.33 25.60 -4.11
N PHE A 411 5.17 24.29 -3.97
CA PHE A 411 6.07 23.27 -4.49
C PHE A 411 5.39 22.49 -5.61
N ASP A 412 6.16 22.05 -6.59
CA ASP A 412 5.67 21.29 -7.73
C ASP A 412 6.78 20.42 -8.35
N ASP A 413 6.43 19.54 -9.28
CA ASP A 413 7.34 18.93 -10.24
C ASP A 413 8.57 18.26 -9.55
N ILE A 414 8.31 17.28 -8.67
CA ILE A 414 9.34 16.61 -7.87
C ILE A 414 9.86 15.38 -8.62
N TYR A 415 11.16 15.38 -8.94
CA TYR A 415 11.86 14.30 -9.62
C TYR A 415 13.12 13.89 -8.87
N LEU A 416 13.51 12.63 -9.03
CA LEU A 416 14.81 12.13 -8.59
C LEU A 416 15.60 11.67 -9.82
N SER A 417 16.88 11.99 -9.88
CA SER A 417 17.76 11.38 -10.90
C SER A 417 17.76 9.85 -10.75
N LYS A 418 17.95 9.12 -11.85
CA LYS A 418 18.06 7.64 -11.82
C LYS A 418 19.42 7.18 -11.28
N THR A 419 20.48 7.93 -11.58
CA THR A 419 21.86 7.66 -11.14
C THR A 419 22.70 8.95 -11.17
N GLY A 420 23.56 9.16 -10.17
CA GLY A 420 24.54 10.25 -10.16
C GLY A 420 23.93 11.66 -10.10
N TYR A 421 24.74 12.68 -10.30
CA TYR A 421 24.26 14.06 -10.39
C TYR A 421 23.76 14.35 -11.80
N ASN A 422 22.62 15.03 -11.91
CA ASN A 422 21.98 15.40 -13.16
C ASN A 422 21.60 16.90 -13.14
N THR A 423 22.20 17.66 -14.06
CA THR A 423 22.06 19.12 -14.15
C THR A 423 20.94 19.57 -15.10
N THR A 424 20.31 18.63 -15.81
CA THR A 424 19.23 18.93 -16.77
C THR A 424 17.92 19.25 -16.05
N VAL A 425 16.99 19.93 -16.74
CA VAL A 425 15.61 20.08 -16.28
C VAL A 425 14.84 18.80 -16.66
N PRO A 426 14.12 18.12 -15.73
CA PRO A 426 13.41 16.87 -16.02
C PRO A 426 12.32 17.04 -17.08
N ARG A 427 11.53 18.10 -16.97
CA ARG A 427 10.39 18.42 -17.85
C ARG A 427 10.13 19.92 -17.83
N ALA A 428 9.57 20.50 -18.89
CA ALA A 428 9.10 21.89 -18.89
C ALA A 428 8.05 22.14 -17.77
N PHE A 429 7.96 23.37 -17.27
CA PHE A 429 7.01 23.73 -16.22
C PHE A 429 5.56 23.70 -16.73
N GLY A 430 4.65 23.25 -15.86
CA GLY A 430 3.22 23.38 -16.03
C GLY A 430 2.50 22.05 -16.32
N PHE A 431 1.17 22.13 -16.24
CA PHE A 431 0.27 21.00 -16.07
C PHE A 431 0.54 19.85 -17.04
N THR A 432 0.64 18.65 -16.47
CA THR A 432 0.77 17.41 -17.23
C THR A 432 -0.54 16.64 -17.20
N VAL A 433 -1.20 16.56 -18.36
CA VAL A 433 -2.24 15.57 -18.58
C VAL A 433 -1.59 14.18 -18.48
N PRO A 434 -1.97 13.32 -17.52
CA PRO A 434 -1.45 11.96 -17.45
C PRO A 434 -1.81 11.20 -18.73
N VAL A 435 -0.89 10.38 -19.24
CA VAL A 435 -1.14 9.57 -20.44
C VAL A 435 -2.35 8.68 -20.19
N ALA A 436 -3.44 8.95 -20.89
CA ALA A 436 -4.64 8.15 -20.80
C ALA A 436 -4.39 6.75 -21.36
N GLU A 437 -5.10 5.75 -20.84
CA GLU A 437 -5.16 4.43 -21.47
C GLU A 437 -5.91 4.55 -22.81
N THR A 438 -5.19 4.72 -23.91
CA THR A 438 -5.76 4.86 -25.26
C THR A 438 -6.20 3.53 -25.87
N VAL A 439 -5.74 2.40 -25.31
CA VAL A 439 -6.09 1.04 -25.74
C VAL A 439 -6.24 0.17 -24.50
N LYS A 440 -7.49 -0.20 -24.16
CA LYS A 440 -7.75 -1.24 -23.17
C LYS A 440 -7.43 -2.62 -23.75
N PRO A 441 -6.85 -3.55 -22.96
CA PRO A 441 -6.88 -4.97 -23.31
C PRO A 441 -8.33 -5.39 -23.57
N PRO A 442 -8.62 -6.12 -24.65
CA PRO A 442 -9.98 -6.59 -24.90
C PRO A 442 -10.37 -7.59 -23.81
N THR A 443 -11.36 -7.23 -23.02
CA THR A 443 -12.00 -8.14 -22.07
C THR A 443 -12.48 -9.40 -22.79
N LEU A 444 -12.29 -10.56 -22.20
CA LEU A 444 -12.88 -11.84 -22.59
C LEU A 444 -13.69 -12.39 -21.42
N ALA A 445 -14.86 -12.97 -21.70
CA ALA A 445 -15.67 -13.67 -20.71
C ALA A 445 -16.23 -14.97 -21.31
N ILE A 446 -16.36 -15.99 -20.46
CA ILE A 446 -16.95 -17.28 -20.81
C ILE A 446 -18.14 -17.51 -19.88
N LYS A 447 -19.31 -17.83 -20.43
CA LYS A 447 -20.50 -18.20 -19.66
C LYS A 447 -21.13 -19.47 -20.22
N ARG A 448 -21.79 -20.26 -19.36
CA ARG A 448 -22.55 -21.44 -19.78
C ARG A 448 -23.96 -21.03 -20.23
N VAL A 449 -24.43 -21.57 -21.35
CA VAL A 449 -25.76 -21.34 -21.91
C VAL A 449 -26.35 -22.71 -22.25
N GLY A 450 -27.17 -23.25 -21.35
CA GLY A 450 -27.62 -24.64 -21.46
C GLY A 450 -26.44 -25.62 -21.34
N ALA A 451 -26.23 -26.44 -22.37
CA ALA A 451 -25.13 -27.41 -22.48
C ALA A 451 -23.95 -26.90 -23.36
N GLU A 452 -23.90 -25.59 -23.62
CA GLU A 452 -22.87 -24.96 -24.45
C GLU A 452 -22.14 -23.85 -23.68
N LEU A 453 -20.94 -23.49 -24.15
CA LEU A 453 -20.25 -22.28 -23.73
C LEU A 453 -20.48 -21.15 -24.75
N GLU A 454 -20.74 -19.94 -24.24
CA GLU A 454 -20.68 -18.70 -25.01
C GLU A 454 -19.44 -17.91 -24.57
N ILE A 455 -18.60 -17.53 -25.53
CA ILE A 455 -17.40 -16.72 -25.33
C ILE A 455 -17.66 -15.32 -25.91
N THR A 456 -17.60 -14.29 -25.08
CA THR A 456 -17.63 -12.89 -25.50
C THR A 456 -16.25 -12.27 -25.38
N TRP A 457 -15.90 -11.40 -26.32
CA TRP A 457 -14.79 -10.47 -26.19
C TRP A 457 -15.15 -9.09 -26.73
N SER A 458 -14.49 -8.04 -26.22
CA SER A 458 -14.84 -6.64 -26.54
C SER A 458 -14.15 -6.08 -27.79
N ALA A 459 -12.96 -6.56 -28.16
CA ALA A 459 -12.27 -6.15 -29.38
C ALA A 459 -11.20 -7.16 -29.84
N GLY A 460 -10.75 -7.06 -31.09
CA GLY A 460 -9.63 -7.86 -31.60
C GLY A 460 -10.00 -9.27 -32.06
N THR A 461 -8.98 -10.11 -32.23
CA THR A 461 -9.10 -11.48 -32.75
C THR A 461 -9.15 -12.48 -31.59
N LEU A 462 -10.16 -13.35 -31.56
CA LEU A 462 -10.16 -14.50 -30.65
C LEU A 462 -9.07 -15.49 -31.09
N GLU A 463 -8.13 -15.81 -30.21
CA GLU A 463 -7.16 -16.89 -30.40
C GLU A 463 -7.47 -18.05 -29.44
N SER A 464 -7.18 -19.27 -29.86
CA SER A 464 -7.27 -20.48 -29.05
C SER A 464 -5.96 -21.27 -29.05
N SER A 465 -5.70 -22.01 -27.97
CA SER A 465 -4.59 -22.96 -27.87
C SER A 465 -5.01 -24.19 -27.04
N THR A 466 -4.28 -25.30 -27.18
CA THR A 466 -4.35 -26.45 -26.25
C THR A 466 -3.39 -26.32 -25.07
N ALA A 467 -2.66 -25.20 -24.95
CA ALA A 467 -1.73 -24.91 -23.87
C ALA A 467 -1.69 -23.40 -23.56
N LEU A 468 -1.74 -23.03 -22.28
CA LEU A 468 -1.70 -21.62 -21.84
C LEU A 468 -0.46 -20.86 -22.35
N ALA A 469 0.71 -21.50 -22.33
CA ALA A 469 1.99 -20.82 -22.55
C ALA A 469 2.41 -20.63 -24.03
N SER A 470 1.80 -21.31 -24.99
CA SER A 470 2.21 -21.29 -26.40
C SER A 470 1.15 -21.88 -27.33
N GLY A 471 1.36 -21.92 -28.64
CA GLY A 471 0.46 -22.62 -29.59
C GLY A 471 -0.81 -21.85 -29.98
N TRP A 472 -0.90 -20.58 -29.62
CA TRP A 472 -2.05 -19.72 -29.89
C TRP A 472 -2.26 -19.46 -31.39
N THR A 473 -3.46 -19.78 -31.87
CA THR A 473 -3.90 -19.61 -33.27
C THR A 473 -5.24 -18.89 -33.32
N ALA A 474 -5.47 -18.06 -34.34
CA ALA A 474 -6.74 -17.35 -34.51
C ALA A 474 -7.90 -18.33 -34.76
N VAL A 475 -8.99 -18.17 -34.01
CA VAL A 475 -10.22 -18.95 -34.21
C VAL A 475 -10.89 -18.45 -35.50
N ALA A 476 -10.92 -19.30 -36.52
CA ALA A 476 -11.40 -18.94 -37.85
C ALA A 476 -12.86 -18.45 -37.81
N ASN A 477 -13.11 -17.28 -38.42
CA ASN A 477 -14.43 -16.64 -38.52
C ASN A 477 -15.13 -16.36 -37.17
N ALA A 478 -14.39 -16.28 -36.06
CA ALA A 478 -14.96 -15.97 -34.76
C ALA A 478 -15.53 -14.53 -34.70
N VAL A 479 -16.79 -14.41 -34.30
CA VAL A 479 -17.48 -13.14 -34.04
C VAL A 479 -18.02 -13.17 -32.61
N SER A 480 -17.87 -12.08 -31.87
CA SER A 480 -18.36 -11.97 -30.48
C SER A 480 -19.87 -11.68 -30.45
N PRO A 481 -20.71 -12.43 -29.72
CA PRO A 481 -20.42 -13.66 -28.96
C PRO A 481 -20.20 -14.89 -29.85
N LEU A 482 -19.13 -15.66 -29.60
CA LEU A 482 -18.97 -17.00 -30.16
C LEU A 482 -19.83 -17.97 -29.35
N LYS A 483 -20.82 -18.58 -30.00
CA LYS A 483 -21.78 -19.51 -29.41
C LYS A 483 -21.46 -20.96 -29.81
N SER A 484 -22.10 -21.91 -29.13
CA SER A 484 -22.05 -23.33 -29.46
C SER A 484 -20.66 -23.96 -29.45
N VAL A 485 -19.81 -23.49 -28.52
CA VAL A 485 -18.58 -24.20 -28.15
C VAL A 485 -18.99 -25.41 -27.30
N SER A 486 -18.90 -26.60 -27.90
CA SER A 486 -19.29 -27.87 -27.26
C SER A 486 -18.36 -28.27 -26.13
N GLU A 487 -18.91 -28.83 -25.03
CA GLU A 487 -18.17 -29.17 -23.79
C GLU A 487 -17.02 -30.19 -23.95
N ASN A 488 -16.88 -30.83 -25.12
CA ASN A 488 -15.80 -31.77 -25.43
C ASN A 488 -14.42 -31.10 -25.68
N SER A 489 -14.30 -29.78 -25.56
CA SER A 489 -13.04 -29.04 -25.70
C SER A 489 -12.13 -29.13 -24.46
N ALA A 490 -11.89 -30.34 -23.95
CA ALA A 490 -11.00 -30.58 -22.81
C ALA A 490 -9.58 -30.07 -23.13
N GLY A 491 -9.11 -29.10 -22.34
CA GLY A 491 -7.78 -28.49 -22.50
C GLY A 491 -7.68 -27.33 -23.50
N SER A 492 -8.78 -26.78 -24.01
CA SER A 492 -8.75 -25.57 -24.86
C SER A 492 -8.75 -24.28 -24.04
N CYS A 493 -7.77 -23.42 -24.29
CA CYS A 493 -7.63 -22.06 -23.75
C CYS A 493 -8.05 -21.03 -24.81
N PHE A 494 -8.61 -19.90 -24.39
CA PHE A 494 -9.03 -18.80 -25.26
C PHE A 494 -8.50 -17.46 -24.75
N ARG A 495 -8.12 -16.56 -25.67
CA ARG A 495 -7.76 -15.16 -25.36
C ARG A 495 -8.23 -14.22 -26.46
N ALA A 496 -8.39 -12.94 -26.14
CA ALA A 496 -8.69 -11.90 -27.12
C ALA A 496 -7.45 -11.07 -27.42
N LYS A 497 -6.98 -11.08 -28.66
CA LYS A 497 -5.79 -10.33 -29.08
C LYS A 497 -6.16 -9.02 -29.75
N GLY A 498 -5.93 -7.92 -29.05
CA GLY A 498 -5.98 -6.59 -29.62
C GLY A 498 -4.83 -6.34 -30.61
N ARG A 499 -5.07 -5.52 -31.63
CA ARG A 499 -3.98 -4.88 -32.40
C ARG A 499 -3.79 -3.47 -31.88
N MET A 500 -2.55 -3.08 -31.59
CA MET A 500 -2.22 -1.66 -31.53
C MET A 500 -2.29 -1.08 -32.94
N ALA A 501 -2.93 0.07 -33.09
CA ALA A 501 -2.64 0.98 -34.17
C ALA A 501 -1.77 2.11 -33.58
N ARG A 502 -0.48 2.14 -33.93
CA ARG A 502 0.23 3.41 -33.95
C ARG A 502 0.10 3.94 -35.38
N ARG A 503 -0.14 5.25 -35.52
CA ARG A 503 0.37 5.92 -36.72
C ARG A 503 1.88 5.91 -36.59
N ASP A 504 2.53 5.82 -37.75
CA ASP A 504 3.96 6.01 -37.96
C ASP A 504 4.82 4.78 -37.60
N GLU A 505 5.74 4.49 -38.54
CA GLU A 505 6.74 3.42 -38.58
C GLU A 505 6.24 1.97 -38.82
N GLY A 506 6.89 1.32 -39.80
CA GLY A 506 6.51 0.01 -40.33
C GLY A 506 7.23 -1.15 -39.65
N GLU A 507 6.52 -2.28 -39.62
CA GLU A 507 6.87 -3.57 -38.98
C GLU A 507 6.86 -3.57 -37.43
N TYR A 508 5.94 -4.37 -36.88
CA TYR A 508 5.68 -4.48 -35.44
C TYR A 508 6.11 -5.85 -34.90
N PRO A 509 6.72 -5.93 -33.70
CA PRO A 509 6.64 -7.14 -32.89
C PRO A 509 5.19 -7.33 -32.38
N PRO A 510 4.60 -8.53 -32.46
CA PRO A 510 3.24 -8.79 -32.01
C PRO A 510 3.17 -8.91 -30.48
N TRP A 511 2.88 -7.80 -29.81
CA TRP A 511 2.56 -7.83 -28.38
C TRP A 511 1.23 -8.56 -28.14
N ILE A 512 1.26 -9.47 -27.16
CA ILE A 512 0.10 -10.21 -26.67
C ILE A 512 -0.37 -9.50 -25.40
N PHE A 513 -1.66 -9.23 -25.33
CA PHE A 513 -2.36 -9.05 -24.06
C PHE A 513 -3.17 -10.33 -23.85
N ASP A 514 -2.89 -11.02 -22.74
CA ASP A 514 -3.63 -12.20 -22.26
C ASP A 514 -4.71 -11.76 -21.25
#